data_AF-A0A1H3SKD7-F1
#
_entry.id   AF-A0A1H3SKD7-F1
#
_cell.length_a   1.000
_cell.length_b   1.000
_cell.length_c   1.000
_cell.angle_alpha   90.00
_cell.angle_beta   90.00
_cell.angle_gamma   90.00
#
_symmetry.space_group_name_H-M   'P 1'
#
loop_
_entity.id
_entity.type
_entity.pdbx_description
1 polymer ?
#
loop_
_entity_poly.entity_id
_entity_poly.type
_entity_poly.pdbx_seq_one_letter_code
_entity_poly.pdbx_strand_id
1 'polypeptide(L)'
;MTDTALRKAVLDRLDRVDLATEGNAPEVLLPLARSELYRLTEGLRALLDEHEPAEDGRCRSCQGTLRSRPWPCTIWVTAHRLLIGDHSGEPAHARSTGLDALRRRLRRRREDEAKDIAILPEPIISSTGPGPSDWDTNEFLRPDLATDPNPPAIGHLDADRGTIYRAAVIDRSIRWP
;
A
#
# COMPACT_ATOMS: atom_id res chain seq x y z
N MET A 1 24.50 -0.89 -6.30
CA MET A 1 23.05 -1.00 -6.08
C MET A 1 22.68 -0.14 -4.90
N THR A 2 21.64 0.69 -5.01
CA THR A 2 21.13 1.45 -3.85
C THR A 2 20.43 0.50 -2.88
N ASP A 3 20.47 0.81 -1.59
CA ASP A 3 19.77 0.05 -0.53
C ASP A 3 18.29 -0.18 -0.88
N THR A 4 17.64 0.84 -1.46
CA THR A 4 16.26 0.79 -1.92
C THR A 4 16.01 -0.25 -3.02
N ALA A 5 16.96 -0.42 -3.96
CA ALA A 5 16.83 -1.39 -5.04
C ALA A 5 16.95 -2.84 -4.53
N LEU A 6 17.88 -3.08 -3.60
CA LEU A 6 18.03 -4.38 -2.93
C LEU A 6 16.76 -4.71 -2.14
N ARG A 7 16.27 -3.78 -1.33
CA ARG A 7 15.04 -3.95 -0.54
C ARG A 7 13.84 -4.27 -1.44
N LYS A 8 13.68 -3.54 -2.54
CA LYS A 8 12.58 -3.80 -3.49
C LYS A 8 12.68 -5.20 -4.10
N ALA A 9 13.86 -5.61 -4.56
CA ALA A 9 14.05 -6.92 -5.17
C ALA A 9 13.71 -8.08 -4.22
N VAL A 10 14.04 -7.95 -2.93
CA VAL A 10 13.68 -8.92 -1.89
C VAL A 10 12.16 -8.99 -1.70
N LEU A 11 11.49 -7.85 -1.57
CA LEU A 11 10.03 -7.81 -1.41
C LEU A 11 9.29 -8.38 -2.62
N ASP A 12 9.69 -7.98 -3.84
CA ASP A 12 9.13 -8.52 -5.09
C ASP A 12 9.34 -10.04 -5.22
N ARG A 13 10.37 -10.60 -4.57
CA ARG A 13 10.58 -12.05 -4.51
C ARG A 13 9.59 -12.72 -3.55
N LEU A 14 9.35 -12.12 -2.39
CA LEU A 14 8.38 -12.64 -1.42
C LEU A 14 6.95 -12.59 -1.98
N ASP A 15 6.56 -11.48 -2.61
CA ASP A 15 5.25 -11.34 -3.26
C ASP A 15 5.00 -12.43 -4.32
N ARG A 16 6.05 -12.84 -5.05
CA ARG A 16 5.95 -13.93 -6.04
C ARG A 16 5.73 -15.30 -5.40
N VAL A 17 6.27 -15.54 -4.22
CA VAL A 17 6.03 -16.78 -3.48
C VAL A 17 4.59 -16.80 -2.99
N ASP A 18 4.07 -15.68 -2.50
CA ASP A 18 2.67 -15.56 -2.06
C ASP A 18 1.71 -15.77 -3.24
N LEU A 19 1.90 -15.08 -4.36
CA LEU A 19 1.07 -15.24 -5.57
C LEU A 19 1.09 -16.67 -6.11
N ALA A 20 2.22 -17.37 -5.99
CA ALA A 20 2.30 -18.77 -6.41
C ALA A 20 1.32 -19.64 -5.60
N THR A 21 1.05 -19.32 -4.34
CA THR A 21 0.11 -20.09 -3.51
C THR A 21 -1.36 -19.85 -3.82
N GLU A 22 -1.72 -18.72 -4.45
CA GLU A 22 -3.12 -18.34 -4.70
C GLU A 22 -3.71 -18.93 -5.99
N GLY A 23 -2.86 -19.30 -6.97
CA GLY A 23 -3.31 -19.50 -8.36
C GLY A 23 -3.10 -20.89 -8.99
N ASN A 24 -2.49 -21.86 -8.31
CA ASN A 24 -2.00 -23.08 -8.97
C ASN A 24 -2.69 -24.37 -8.50
N ALA A 25 -2.81 -25.34 -9.40
CA ALA A 25 -3.24 -26.69 -9.06
C ALA A 25 -2.20 -27.35 -8.11
N PRO A 26 -2.64 -28.15 -7.11
CA PRO A 26 -1.77 -28.75 -6.10
C PRO A 26 -0.54 -29.49 -6.65
N GLU A 27 -0.65 -30.13 -7.81
CA GLU A 27 0.38 -30.93 -8.46
C GLU A 27 1.55 -30.06 -8.97
N VAL A 28 1.27 -28.81 -9.36
CA VAL A 28 2.27 -27.82 -9.78
C VAL A 28 2.83 -27.07 -8.58
N LEU A 29 2.02 -26.88 -7.54
CA LEU A 29 2.42 -26.22 -6.30
C LEU A 29 3.47 -26.99 -5.52
N LEU A 30 3.37 -28.32 -5.43
CA LEU A 30 4.21 -29.12 -4.53
C LEU A 30 5.72 -29.02 -4.82
N PRO A 31 6.19 -29.20 -6.08
CA PRO A 31 7.62 -29.05 -6.40
C PRO A 31 8.12 -27.63 -6.16
N LEU A 32 7.30 -26.63 -6.52
CA LEU A 32 7.62 -25.22 -6.33
C LEU A 32 7.74 -24.89 -4.84
N ALA A 33 6.72 -25.23 -4.05
CA ALA A 33 6.68 -25.02 -2.61
C ALA A 33 7.88 -25.69 -1.92
N ARG A 34 8.24 -26.93 -2.29
CA ARG A 34 9.44 -27.59 -1.73
C ARG A 34 10.72 -26.80 -2.02
N SER A 35 10.88 -26.31 -3.24
CA SER A 35 12.07 -25.54 -3.63
C SER A 35 12.14 -24.18 -2.92
N GLU A 36 11.01 -23.49 -2.75
CA GLU A 36 10.97 -22.19 -2.09
C GLU A 36 11.12 -22.32 -0.57
N LEU A 37 10.46 -23.30 0.06
CA LEU A 37 10.65 -23.61 1.48
C LEU A 37 12.09 -23.96 1.78
N TYR A 38 12.75 -24.75 0.92
CA TYR A 38 14.17 -25.04 1.07
C TYR A 38 15.02 -23.76 1.02
N ARG A 39 14.84 -22.90 0.01
CA ARG A 39 15.59 -21.64 -0.10
C ARG A 39 15.36 -20.71 1.10
N LEU A 40 14.13 -20.60 1.58
CA LEU A 40 13.79 -19.76 2.73
C LEU A 40 14.39 -20.32 4.03
N THR A 41 14.34 -21.63 4.23
CA THR A 41 14.93 -22.27 5.43
C THR A 41 16.45 -22.18 5.42
N GLU A 42 17.12 -22.36 4.28
CA GLU A 42 18.56 -22.15 4.15
C GLU A 42 18.96 -20.68 4.39
N GLY A 43 18.23 -19.74 3.80
CA GLY A 43 18.46 -18.31 4.05
C GLY A 43 18.27 -17.92 5.51
N LEU A 44 17.27 -18.51 6.18
CA LEU A 44 17.03 -18.30 7.61
C LEU A 44 18.14 -18.90 8.47
N ARG A 45 18.63 -20.11 8.17
CA ARG A 45 19.78 -20.71 8.86
C ARG A 45 21.01 -19.82 8.75
N ALA A 46 21.37 -19.40 7.55
CA ALA A 46 22.50 -18.51 7.32
C ALA A 46 22.36 -17.18 8.08
N LEU A 47 21.15 -16.61 8.14
CA LEU A 47 20.88 -15.41 8.92
C LEU A 47 21.04 -15.64 10.43
N LEU A 48 20.62 -16.81 10.94
CA LEU A 48 20.73 -17.13 12.36
C LEU A 48 22.17 -17.43 12.79
N ASP A 49 22.95 -18.07 11.92
CA ASP A 49 24.37 -18.37 12.12
C ASP A 49 25.19 -17.07 12.26
N GLU A 50 24.89 -16.07 11.44
CA GLU A 50 25.47 -14.72 11.53
C GLU A 50 25.14 -14.03 12.88
N HIS A 51 24.01 -14.40 13.49
CA HIS A 51 23.52 -13.84 14.76
C HIS A 51 23.82 -14.69 15.99
N GLU A 52 24.74 -15.65 15.90
CA GLU A 52 25.19 -16.45 17.03
C GLU A 52 25.81 -15.62 18.18
N PRO A 53 25.76 -16.14 19.42
CA PRO A 53 26.48 -15.56 20.53
C PRO A 53 28.00 -15.67 20.32
N ALA A 54 28.72 -14.59 20.61
CA ALA A 54 30.17 -14.60 20.79
C ALA A 54 30.53 -15.09 22.20
N GLU A 55 31.83 -15.27 22.45
CA GLU A 55 32.38 -15.69 23.75
C GLU A 55 31.97 -14.77 24.91
N ASP A 56 31.63 -13.51 24.62
CA ASP A 56 31.18 -12.51 25.60
C ASP A 56 29.66 -12.56 25.89
N GLY A 57 28.94 -13.53 25.30
CA GLY A 57 27.49 -13.66 25.43
C GLY A 57 26.70 -12.62 24.63
N ARG A 58 27.33 -11.94 23.66
CA ARG A 58 26.70 -10.92 22.81
C ARG A 58 26.61 -11.35 21.36
N CYS A 59 25.67 -10.78 20.62
CA CYS A 59 25.53 -11.09 19.19
C CYS A 59 26.66 -10.42 18.37
N ARG A 60 27.33 -11.20 17.51
CA ARG A 60 28.43 -10.72 16.62
C ARG A 60 27.97 -9.68 15.60
N SER A 61 26.85 -9.93 14.91
CA SER A 61 26.37 -9.08 13.82
C SER A 61 25.65 -7.79 14.29
N CYS A 62 25.07 -7.80 15.50
CA CYS A 62 24.36 -6.64 16.05
C CYS A 62 25.27 -5.49 16.54
N GLN A 63 26.58 -5.56 16.33
CA GLN A 63 27.56 -4.61 16.87
C GLN A 63 27.56 -3.23 16.18
N GLY A 64 26.88 -3.08 15.04
CA GLY A 64 26.91 -1.88 14.20
C GLY A 64 26.24 -0.61 14.77
N THR A 65 25.54 -0.67 15.92
CA THR A 65 24.83 0.49 16.50
C THR A 65 25.31 0.77 17.92
N LEU A 66 26.58 1.17 18.06
CA LEU A 66 27.22 1.71 19.27
C LEU A 66 27.26 0.86 20.56
N ARG A 67 26.47 -0.21 20.68
CA ARG A 67 26.51 -1.19 21.77
C ARG A 67 26.12 -2.56 21.24
N SER A 68 27.03 -3.52 21.33
CA SER A 68 26.77 -4.95 21.14
C SER A 68 25.53 -5.37 21.94
N ARG A 69 24.54 -5.95 21.27
CA ARG A 69 23.30 -6.41 21.92
C ARG A 69 23.55 -7.72 22.67
N PRO A 70 23.00 -7.88 23.90
CA PRO A 70 23.05 -9.15 24.60
C PRO A 70 22.31 -10.22 23.78
N TRP A 71 22.80 -11.46 23.85
CA TRP A 71 22.12 -12.61 23.26
C TRP A 71 21.01 -13.10 24.22
N PRO A 72 19.84 -13.56 23.71
CA PRO A 72 19.43 -13.60 22.32
C PRO A 72 19.03 -12.21 21.77
N CYS A 73 19.52 -11.89 20.59
CA CYS A 73 19.19 -10.62 19.92
C CYS A 73 17.80 -10.66 19.26
N THR A 74 17.33 -9.51 18.78
CA THR A 74 15.99 -9.39 18.17
C THR A 74 15.73 -10.39 17.04
N ILE A 75 16.75 -10.70 16.22
CA ILE A 75 16.61 -11.67 15.12
C ILE A 75 16.30 -13.07 15.66
N TRP A 76 17.05 -13.54 16.66
CA TRP A 76 16.80 -14.83 17.32
C TRP A 76 15.44 -14.87 18.03
N VAL A 77 15.07 -13.79 18.73
CA VAL A 77 13.74 -13.70 19.38
C VAL A 77 12.61 -13.75 18.36
N THR A 78 12.76 -13.06 17.22
CA THR A 78 11.77 -13.11 16.13
C THR A 78 11.71 -14.49 15.51
N ALA A 79 12.85 -15.13 15.23
CA ALA A 79 12.88 -16.48 14.67
C ALA A 79 12.24 -17.50 15.61
N HIS A 80 12.52 -17.43 16.91
CA HIS A 80 11.86 -18.27 17.92
C HIS A 80 10.33 -18.09 17.88
N ARG A 81 9.84 -16.85 17.78
CA ARG A 81 8.39 -16.59 17.69
C ARG A 81 7.78 -17.13 16.40
N LEU A 82 8.50 -17.04 15.27
CA LEU A 82 8.02 -17.51 13.97
C LEU A 82 8.03 -19.05 13.86
N LEU A 83 9.02 -19.71 14.45
CA LEU A 83 9.24 -21.15 14.29
C LEU A 83 8.64 -22.00 15.42
N ILE A 84 8.57 -21.46 16.64
CA ILE A 84 8.22 -22.20 17.85
C ILE A 84 6.99 -21.58 18.55
N GLY A 85 6.83 -20.25 18.45
CA GLY A 85 5.70 -19.55 19.06
C GLY A 85 4.36 -20.01 18.49
N ASP A 86 3.32 -20.01 19.32
CA ASP A 86 1.98 -20.44 18.95
C ASP A 86 1.49 -19.70 17.70
N HIS A 87 1.55 -20.38 16.57
CA HIS A 87 0.88 -20.06 15.32
C HIS A 87 -0.62 -20.35 15.45
N SER A 88 -1.27 -19.74 16.44
CA SER A 88 -2.72 -19.80 16.63
C SER A 88 -3.40 -18.97 15.54
N GLY A 89 -3.35 -19.45 14.29
CA GLY A 89 -4.22 -19.10 13.16
C GLY A 89 -4.24 -17.65 12.65
N GLU A 90 -3.67 -16.68 13.35
CA GLU A 90 -3.63 -15.30 12.89
C GLU A 90 -2.37 -15.03 12.09
N PRO A 91 -2.48 -14.48 10.86
CA PRO A 91 -1.32 -14.11 10.08
C PRO A 91 -0.47 -13.14 10.91
N ALA A 92 0.85 -13.33 10.93
CA ALA A 92 1.78 -12.51 11.73
C ALA A 92 1.64 -10.99 11.47
N HIS A 93 1.04 -10.60 10.34
CA HIS A 93 0.69 -9.22 9.97
C HIS A 93 -0.45 -8.63 10.83
N ALA A 94 -1.31 -9.47 11.44
CA ALA A 94 -2.41 -9.05 12.31
C ALA A 94 -1.91 -8.59 13.69
N ARG A 95 -0.75 -9.09 14.13
CA ARG A 95 0.00 -8.52 15.26
C ARG A 95 0.78 -7.32 14.79
N SER A 96 0.06 -6.33 14.27
CA SER A 96 0.59 -5.07 13.80
C SER A 96 1.57 -4.56 14.84
N THR A 97 2.84 -4.47 14.47
CA THR A 97 3.87 -3.88 15.32
C THR A 97 3.32 -2.55 15.84
N GLY A 98 3.65 -2.15 17.08
CA GLY A 98 3.15 -0.89 17.65
C GLY A 98 3.37 0.33 16.73
N LEU A 99 4.30 0.21 15.77
CA LEU A 99 4.57 1.15 14.69
C LEU A 99 3.43 1.30 13.68
N ASP A 100 2.74 0.24 13.28
CA ASP A 100 1.60 0.33 12.35
C ASP A 100 0.35 0.89 13.05
N ALA A 101 0.17 0.57 14.33
CA ALA A 101 -0.84 1.23 15.15
C ALA A 101 -0.53 2.73 15.32
N LEU A 102 0.73 3.09 15.52
CA LEU A 102 1.18 4.48 15.59
C LEU A 102 0.99 5.22 14.26
N ARG A 103 1.37 4.61 13.12
CA ARG A 103 1.13 5.16 11.78
C ARG A 103 -0.35 5.42 11.51
N ARG A 104 -1.22 4.48 11.88
CA ARG A 104 -2.68 4.67 11.76
C ARG A 104 -3.19 5.82 12.64
N ARG A 105 -2.69 5.95 13.88
CA ARG A 105 -3.02 7.09 14.76
C ARG A 105 -2.57 8.43 14.18
N LEU A 106 -1.35 8.50 13.65
CA LEU A 106 -0.83 9.72 13.02
C LEU A 106 -1.63 10.10 11.77
N ARG A 107 -2.03 9.10 10.96
CA ARG A 107 -2.87 9.34 9.78
C ARG A 107 -4.25 9.89 10.17
N ARG A 108 -4.91 9.29 11.17
CA ARG A 108 -6.19 9.78 11.70
C ARG A 108 -6.07 11.21 12.24
N ARG A 109 -5.03 11.49 13.05
CA ARG A 109 -4.78 12.84 13.58
C ARG A 109 -4.65 13.88 12.46
N ARG A 110 -3.97 13.54 11.37
CA ARG A 110 -3.80 14.42 10.20
C ARG A 110 -5.09 14.58 9.40
N GLU A 111 -5.92 13.53 9.32
CA GLU A 111 -7.25 13.58 8.70
C GLU A 111 -8.23 14.43 9.54
N ASP A 112 -8.15 14.37 10.86
CA ASP A 112 -8.94 15.20 11.78
C ASP A 112 -8.47 16.67 11.73
N GLU A 113 -7.16 16.92 11.73
CA GLU A 113 -6.57 18.25 11.55
C GLU A 113 -6.92 18.86 10.17
N ALA A 114 -7.04 18.03 9.13
CA ALA A 114 -7.48 18.49 7.80
C ALA A 114 -8.98 18.82 7.74
N LYS A 115 -9.81 18.25 8.61
CA LYS A 115 -11.24 18.59 8.73
C LYS A 115 -11.48 19.86 9.54
N ASP A 116 -10.57 20.17 10.47
CA ASP A 116 -10.63 21.41 11.27
C ASP A 116 -10.13 22.65 10.50
N ILE A 117 -9.50 22.47 9.32
CA ILE A 117 -9.24 23.59 8.41
C ILE A 117 -10.57 24.01 7.78
N ALA A 118 -11.17 25.07 8.32
CA ALA A 118 -12.33 25.71 7.72
C ALA A 118 -11.99 26.21 6.31
N ILE A 119 -12.45 25.49 5.29
CA ILE A 119 -12.45 25.96 3.92
C ILE A 119 -13.41 27.16 3.90
N LEU A 120 -12.88 28.38 3.82
CA LEU A 120 -13.68 29.57 3.58
C LEU A 120 -14.37 29.37 2.21
N PRO A 121 -15.71 29.29 2.14
CA PRO A 121 -16.42 29.09 0.88
C PRO A 121 -16.42 30.37 0.02
N GLU A 122 -15.96 31.49 0.57
CA GLU A 122 -15.89 32.74 -0.17
C GLU A 122 -14.60 32.82 -0.99
N PRO A 123 -14.70 33.14 -2.29
CA PRO A 123 -13.53 33.38 -3.10
C PRO A 123 -12.74 34.56 -2.50
N ILE A 124 -11.44 34.39 -2.33
CA ILE A 124 -10.54 35.48 -1.92
C ILE A 124 -10.45 36.44 -3.12
N ILE A 125 -11.37 37.40 -3.20
CA ILE A 125 -11.32 38.48 -4.18
C ILE A 125 -10.37 39.54 -3.61
N SER A 126 -9.13 39.55 -4.11
CA SER A 126 -8.23 40.69 -3.90
C SER A 126 -8.75 41.86 -4.74
N SER A 127 -9.33 42.88 -4.09
CA SER A 127 -9.96 44.03 -4.75
C SER A 127 -9.00 45.20 -5.04
N THR A 128 -7.68 45.00 -5.06
CA THR A 128 -6.73 46.08 -5.35
C THR A 128 -5.50 45.61 -6.13
N GLY A 129 -5.65 45.47 -7.46
CA GLY A 129 -4.54 45.35 -8.41
C GLY A 129 -5.04 45.07 -9.84
N PRO A 130 -4.40 45.59 -10.90
CA PRO A 130 -4.76 45.26 -12.29
C PRO A 130 -4.67 43.75 -12.50
N GLY A 131 -5.81 43.11 -12.68
CA GLY A 131 -5.93 41.66 -12.88
C GLY A 131 -5.75 41.26 -14.36
N PRO A 132 -5.59 39.96 -14.66
CA PRO A 132 -5.20 39.45 -15.99
C PRO A 132 -6.28 39.56 -17.08
N SER A 133 -7.33 40.35 -16.86
CA SER A 133 -8.50 40.48 -17.74
C SER A 133 -8.48 41.72 -18.63
N ASP A 134 -7.34 42.41 -18.74
CA ASP A 134 -7.13 43.56 -19.65
C ASP A 134 -6.74 43.13 -21.07
N TRP A 135 -7.36 42.04 -21.57
CA TRP A 135 -7.26 41.68 -22.98
C TRP A 135 -8.51 42.20 -23.69
N ASP A 136 -8.33 43.31 -24.40
CA ASP A 136 -9.34 43.95 -25.24
C ASP A 136 -9.71 43.03 -26.43
N THR A 137 -10.64 42.10 -26.23
CA THR A 137 -11.09 41.13 -27.26
C THR A 137 -12.10 41.73 -28.23
N ASN A 138 -11.69 42.75 -28.97
CA ASN A 138 -12.44 43.23 -30.14
C ASN A 138 -12.04 42.54 -31.46
N GLU A 139 -11.22 41.47 -31.43
CA GLU A 139 -10.74 40.79 -32.63
C GLU A 139 -11.71 39.75 -33.24
N PHE A 140 -12.85 39.44 -32.59
CA PHE A 140 -13.76 38.37 -33.02
C PHE A 140 -15.13 38.82 -33.55
N LEU A 141 -15.33 40.12 -33.80
CA LEU A 141 -16.51 40.60 -34.50
C LEU A 141 -16.42 40.24 -36.00
N ARG A 142 -17.00 39.09 -36.38
CA ARG A 142 -17.28 38.77 -37.78
C ARG A 142 -18.61 39.41 -38.20
N PRO A 143 -18.73 39.95 -39.43
CA PRO A 143 -19.98 40.52 -39.92
C PRO A 143 -21.03 39.43 -40.20
N ASP A 144 -22.29 39.75 -39.88
CA ASP A 144 -23.48 38.96 -40.19
C ASP A 144 -23.56 38.61 -41.69
N LEU A 145 -23.57 37.32 -41.98
CA LEU A 145 -24.18 36.77 -43.18
C LEU A 145 -25.26 35.78 -42.75
N ALA A 146 -26.49 36.28 -42.73
CA ALA A 146 -27.68 35.46 -42.69
C ALA A 146 -27.79 34.65 -43.98
N THR A 147 -27.75 33.31 -43.92
CA THR A 147 -28.51 32.44 -44.84
C THR A 147 -28.68 31.02 -44.27
N ASP A 148 -29.95 30.68 -44.02
CA ASP A 148 -30.61 29.36 -44.06
C ASP A 148 -30.40 28.24 -43.01
N PRO A 149 -31.47 27.43 -42.78
CA PRO A 149 -31.85 26.94 -41.46
C PRO A 149 -31.98 25.41 -41.45
N ASN A 150 -30.99 24.70 -40.90
CA ASN A 150 -31.22 23.43 -40.19
C ASN A 150 -29.91 22.87 -39.62
N PRO A 151 -29.80 22.62 -38.31
CA PRO A 151 -28.85 21.66 -37.78
C PRO A 151 -29.50 20.26 -37.67
N PRO A 152 -28.80 19.17 -38.03
CA PRO A 152 -29.28 17.83 -37.73
C PRO A 152 -29.25 17.56 -36.23
N ALA A 153 -30.30 16.92 -35.72
CA ALA A 153 -30.46 16.54 -34.33
C ALA A 153 -29.32 15.61 -33.87
N ILE A 154 -28.42 16.14 -33.04
CA ILE A 154 -27.49 15.34 -32.25
C ILE A 154 -28.20 15.03 -30.93
N GLY A 155 -28.57 13.76 -30.75
CA GLY A 155 -29.23 13.26 -29.55
C GLY A 155 -28.38 13.48 -28.30
N HIS A 156 -28.91 14.26 -27.37
CA HIS A 156 -28.37 14.41 -26.03
C HIS A 156 -28.66 13.13 -25.23
N LEU A 157 -27.64 12.29 -25.02
CA LEU A 157 -27.72 11.21 -24.02
C LEU A 157 -27.63 11.85 -22.64
N ASP A 158 -28.79 12.06 -22.01
CA ASP A 158 -28.88 12.39 -20.60
C ASP A 158 -28.45 11.17 -19.77
N ALA A 159 -27.22 11.19 -19.28
CA ALA A 159 -26.79 10.23 -18.29
C ALA A 159 -27.30 10.69 -16.93
N ASP A 160 -28.42 10.11 -16.49
CA ASP A 160 -28.99 10.30 -15.17
C ASP A 160 -27.96 9.92 -14.09
N ARG A 161 -27.33 10.93 -13.46
CA ARG A 161 -26.29 10.78 -12.44
C ARG A 161 -26.84 10.38 -11.07
N GLY A 162 -28.13 10.03 -10.97
CA GLY A 162 -28.81 9.77 -9.71
C GLY A 162 -28.75 8.34 -9.16
N THR A 163 -28.39 7.32 -9.94
CA THR A 163 -28.63 5.92 -9.53
C THR A 163 -27.36 5.07 -9.48
N ILE A 164 -26.86 4.82 -8.28
CA ILE A 164 -25.83 3.79 -8.03
C ILE A 164 -26.55 2.47 -7.72
N TYR A 165 -26.53 1.53 -8.66
CA TYR A 165 -27.02 0.17 -8.40
C TYR A 165 -26.02 -0.58 -7.51
N ARG A 166 -26.43 -0.93 -6.28
CA ARG A 166 -25.71 -1.88 -5.42
C ARG A 166 -26.17 -3.29 -5.74
N ALA A 167 -25.27 -4.15 -6.19
CA ALA A 167 -25.54 -5.58 -6.31
C ALA A 167 -25.74 -6.20 -4.92
N ALA A 168 -26.78 -7.02 -4.76
CA ALA A 168 -27.00 -7.78 -3.53
C ALA A 168 -25.97 -8.91 -3.43
N VAL A 169 -25.20 -8.93 -2.34
CA VAL A 169 -24.34 -10.06 -1.99
C VAL A 169 -25.26 -11.13 -1.38
N ILE A 170 -25.41 -12.25 -2.09
CA ILE A 170 -26.10 -13.42 -1.56
C ILE A 170 -25.11 -14.15 -0.64
N ASP A 171 -25.37 -14.15 0.66
CA ASP A 171 -24.64 -14.98 1.61
C ASP A 171 -25.01 -16.45 1.38
N ARG A 172 -24.04 -17.24 0.93
CA ARG A 172 -24.18 -18.70 0.85
C ARG A 172 -23.45 -19.29 2.05
N SER A 173 -24.19 -19.53 3.12
CA SER A 173 -23.72 -20.38 4.21
C SER A 173 -23.58 -21.82 3.69
N ILE A 174 -22.34 -22.22 3.41
CA ILE A 174 -22.00 -23.61 3.08
C ILE A 174 -22.00 -24.40 4.39
N ARG A 175 -22.96 -25.31 4.55
CA ARG A 175 -22.98 -26.30 5.64
C ARG A 175 -22.24 -27.54 5.16
N TRP A 176 -21.11 -27.87 5.78
CA TRP A 176 -20.39 -29.11 5.51
C TRP A 176 -21.01 -30.29 6.28
N PRO A 177 -21.03 -31.50 5.70
CA PRO A 177 -21.38 -32.75 6.39
C PRO A 177 -20.31 -33.20 7.39
#